data_AF-A0A1G0HYG3-F1
#
_entry.id   AF-A0A1G0HYG3-F1
#
_cell.length_a   1.000
_cell.length_b   1.000
_cell.length_c   1.000
_cell.angle_alpha   90.00
_cell.angle_beta   90.00
_cell.angle_gamma   90.00
#
_symmetry.space_group_name_H-M   'P 1'
#
loop_
_entity.id
_entity.type
_entity.pdbx_description
1 polymer ?
#
loop_
_entity_poly.entity_id
_entity_poly.type
_entity_poly.pdbx_seq_one_letter_code
_entity_poly.pdbx_strand_id
1 'polypeptide(L)'
;MRAVVILFLFFIHTNTWAINATAKQKYHYQLLTDDYGILTENDLAKYAAGMKPMPYTDKSSTLNYWQCFPRDHISITLEDMGYSSENFGWKDTLADIKITAWIKPGVIQEYRMRAMQSASDYENSFRFWRKLMKNQKYVCLAGNIAIAANKIGEDGITREVHSWTFDKIKTKNGCDSYFDGQDC
;
A
#
# COMPACT_ATOMS: atom_id res chain seq x y z
N MET A 1 -16.62 56.28 -3.46
CA MET A 1 -15.51 55.44 -2.99
C MET A 1 -16.08 54.09 -2.58
N ARG A 2 -15.71 53.00 -3.27
CA ARG A 2 -16.17 51.63 -2.95
C ARG A 2 -15.04 50.93 -2.19
N ALA A 3 -15.31 50.52 -0.96
CA ALA A 3 -14.38 49.77 -0.13
C ALA A 3 -14.34 48.30 -0.61
N VAL A 4 -13.16 47.82 -0.96
CA VAL A 4 -12.92 46.40 -1.28
C VAL A 4 -12.51 45.71 0.02
N VAL A 5 -13.38 44.85 0.54
CA VAL A 5 -13.07 44.01 1.70
C VAL A 5 -12.36 42.75 1.18
N ILE A 6 -11.03 42.70 1.34
CA ILE A 6 -10.23 41.53 1.01
C ILE A 6 -10.33 40.57 2.20
N LEU A 7 -11.12 39.50 2.04
CA LEU A 7 -11.26 38.43 3.03
C LEU A 7 -10.02 37.52 2.97
N PHE A 8 -9.08 37.70 3.89
CA PHE A 8 -7.95 36.78 4.07
C PHE A 8 -8.46 35.46 4.67
N LEU A 9 -8.69 34.47 3.82
CA LEU A 9 -8.89 33.07 4.25
C LEU A 9 -7.55 32.53 4.75
N PHE A 10 -7.33 32.60 6.07
CA PHE A 10 -6.27 31.86 6.73
C PHE A 10 -6.53 30.36 6.55
N PHE A 11 -5.87 29.74 5.57
CA PHE A 11 -5.75 28.30 5.48
C PHE A 11 -4.92 27.82 6.67
N ILE A 12 -5.60 27.50 7.78
CA ILE A 12 -5.02 26.76 8.89
C ILE A 12 -4.60 25.41 8.30
N HIS A 13 -3.32 25.27 7.98
CA HIS A 13 -2.73 24.00 7.63
C HIS A 13 -2.76 23.17 8.90
N THR A 14 -3.75 22.30 9.03
CA THR A 14 -3.69 21.21 10.00
C THR A 14 -2.52 20.34 9.57
N ASN A 15 -1.35 20.60 10.15
CA ASN A 15 -0.24 19.68 10.08
C ASN A 15 -0.77 18.36 10.60
N THR A 16 -0.98 17.41 9.70
CA THR A 16 -1.29 16.04 10.08
C THR A 16 -0.08 15.53 10.84
N TRP A 17 -0.30 15.14 12.09
CA TRP A 17 0.78 14.76 12.99
C TRP A 17 1.36 13.45 12.47
N ALA A 18 2.54 13.53 11.87
CA ALA A 18 3.37 12.37 11.60
C ALA A 18 3.58 11.58 12.89
N ILE A 19 3.90 10.29 12.77
CA ILE A 19 4.27 9.49 13.94
C ILE A 19 5.37 10.22 14.72
N ASN A 20 5.19 10.33 16.04
CA ASN A 20 6.16 11.04 16.87
C ASN A 20 7.53 10.36 16.81
N ALA A 21 8.60 11.12 17.07
CA ALA A 21 9.97 10.63 16.96
C ALA A 21 10.24 9.39 17.85
N THR A 22 9.62 9.34 19.03
CA THR A 22 9.76 8.21 19.97
C THR A 22 9.22 6.91 19.36
N ALA A 23 8.04 6.95 18.77
CA ALA A 23 7.43 5.80 18.10
C ALA A 23 8.21 5.42 16.84
N LYS A 24 8.67 6.39 16.03
CA LYS A 24 9.54 6.11 14.87
C LYS A 24 10.83 5.40 15.30
N GLN A 25 11.43 5.78 16.42
CA GLN A 25 12.61 5.11 16.96
C GLN A 25 12.31 3.71 17.50
N LYS A 26 11.18 3.53 18.20
CA LYS A 26 10.77 2.24 18.77
C LYS A 26 10.44 1.20 17.70
N TYR A 27 9.87 1.63 16.58
CA TYR A 27 9.40 0.78 15.48
C TYR A 27 10.15 1.03 14.16
N HIS A 28 11.41 1.45 14.24
CA HIS A 28 12.22 1.90 13.10
C HIS A 28 12.40 0.84 11.99
N TYR A 29 12.18 -0.44 12.30
CA TYR A 29 12.22 -1.49 11.28
C TYR A 29 10.86 -1.73 10.61
N GLN A 30 9.74 -1.45 11.27
CA GLN A 30 8.39 -1.73 10.74
C GLN A 30 7.92 -0.70 9.72
N LEU A 31 8.60 0.44 9.61
CA LEU A 31 8.28 1.52 8.68
C LEU A 31 9.52 1.85 7.85
N LEU A 32 9.47 1.62 6.53
CA LEU A 32 10.63 1.75 5.64
C LEU A 32 10.72 3.12 4.94
N THR A 33 9.69 3.94 5.07
CA THR A 33 9.59 5.28 4.46
C THR A 33 9.05 6.27 5.48
N ASP A 34 8.90 7.55 5.13
CA ASP A 34 8.11 8.46 5.96
C ASP A 34 6.62 8.08 5.95
N ASP A 35 5.90 8.31 7.05
CA ASP A 35 4.49 7.94 7.21
C ASP A 35 3.50 9.04 6.77
N TYR A 36 3.98 10.28 6.61
CA TYR A 36 3.18 11.44 6.20
C TYR A 36 1.93 11.75 7.07
N GLY A 37 1.92 11.30 8.32
CA GLY A 37 0.79 11.44 9.25
C GLY A 37 -0.40 10.54 8.89
N ILE A 38 -0.15 9.40 8.26
CA ILE A 38 -1.19 8.39 7.96
C ILE A 38 -1.23 7.29 9.02
N LEU A 39 -0.06 6.86 9.46
CA LEU A 39 0.07 5.73 10.38
C LEU A 39 0.02 6.21 11.83
N THR A 40 -0.42 5.32 12.71
CA THR A 40 -0.41 5.50 14.17
C THR A 40 0.63 4.59 14.81
N GLU A 41 0.94 4.81 16.08
CA GLU A 41 1.80 3.89 16.83
C GLU A 41 1.22 2.47 16.87
N ASN A 42 -0.11 2.33 16.95
CA ASN A 42 -0.79 1.03 16.95
C ASN A 42 -0.60 0.27 15.63
N ASP A 43 -0.59 0.98 14.50
CA ASP A 43 -0.33 0.38 13.18
C ASP A 43 1.07 -0.24 13.11
N LEU A 44 2.06 0.42 13.72
CA LEU A 44 3.43 -0.10 13.80
C LEU A 44 3.55 -1.23 14.82
N ALA A 45 2.89 -1.09 15.98
CA ALA A 45 2.92 -2.07 17.05
C ALA A 45 2.37 -3.44 16.61
N LYS A 46 1.32 -3.47 15.78
CA LYS A 46 0.73 -4.71 15.27
C LYS A 46 1.73 -5.60 14.52
N TYR A 47 2.67 -5.01 13.77
CA TYR A 47 3.71 -5.77 13.05
C TYR A 47 5.01 -5.97 13.83
N ALA A 48 5.13 -5.34 15.00
CA ALA A 48 6.20 -5.60 15.95
C ALA A 48 5.79 -6.57 17.08
N ALA A 49 4.49 -6.84 17.24
CA ALA A 49 3.97 -7.66 18.33
C ALA A 49 4.37 -9.14 18.16
N GLY A 50 4.86 -9.75 19.24
CA GLY A 50 5.17 -11.18 19.29
C GLY A 50 6.40 -11.62 18.49
N MET A 51 7.10 -10.70 17.80
CA MET A 51 8.31 -10.99 17.03
C MET A 51 9.41 -10.00 17.39
N LYS A 52 10.67 -10.46 17.39
CA LYS A 52 11.81 -9.55 17.56
C LYS A 52 11.86 -8.65 16.33
N PRO A 53 11.89 -7.31 16.48
CA PRO A 53 12.07 -6.41 15.34
C PRO A 53 13.36 -6.77 14.60
N MET A 54 13.25 -7.02 13.30
CA MET A 54 14.40 -7.32 12.45
C MET A 54 14.51 -6.27 11.35
N PRO A 55 15.74 -5.89 10.96
CA PRO A 55 15.94 -5.02 9.83
C PRO A 55 15.36 -5.61 8.55
N TYR A 56 14.91 -4.72 7.66
CA TYR A 56 14.48 -5.08 6.31
C TYR A 56 15.56 -5.86 5.57
N THR A 57 15.13 -6.85 4.79
CA THR A 57 15.98 -7.62 3.87
C THR A 57 15.34 -7.64 2.49
N ASP A 58 16.17 -7.79 1.46
CA ASP A 58 15.75 -7.96 0.06
C ASP A 58 15.31 -9.41 -0.26
N LYS A 59 15.37 -10.29 0.75
CA LYS A 59 14.98 -11.70 0.68
C LYS A 59 13.60 -11.91 1.28
N SER A 60 13.00 -13.05 0.94
CA SER A 60 11.74 -13.49 1.53
C SER A 60 11.74 -13.36 3.05
N SER A 61 10.71 -12.71 3.57
CA SER A 61 10.50 -12.51 5.00
C SER A 61 9.04 -12.79 5.33
N THR A 62 8.79 -13.29 6.54
CA THR A 62 7.43 -13.41 7.10
C THR A 62 7.00 -12.15 7.84
N LEU A 63 7.89 -11.16 7.99
CA LEU A 63 7.59 -9.90 8.65
C LEU A 63 6.87 -8.95 7.69
N ASN A 64 5.82 -8.31 8.20
CA ASN A 64 5.13 -7.23 7.51
C ASN A 64 5.80 -5.89 7.81
N TYR A 65 5.87 -5.06 6.77
CA TYR A 65 6.44 -3.73 6.81
C TYR A 65 5.49 -2.73 6.17
N TRP A 66 5.42 -1.52 6.74
CA TRP A 66 4.76 -0.37 6.13
C TRP A 66 5.69 0.40 5.22
N GLN A 67 5.16 0.82 4.09
CA GLN A 67 5.76 1.80 3.18
C GLN A 67 4.67 2.77 2.72
N CYS A 68 4.97 4.05 2.63
CA CYS A 68 4.05 5.08 2.20
C CYS A 68 4.61 5.85 1.02
N PHE A 69 3.76 6.10 0.03
CA PHE A 69 4.15 6.68 -1.24
C PHE A 69 3.24 7.84 -1.62
N PRO A 70 3.73 8.81 -2.40
CA PRO A 70 2.88 9.76 -3.11
C PRO A 70 1.80 9.02 -3.91
N ARG A 71 0.57 9.53 -3.89
CA ARG A 71 -0.56 8.85 -4.53
C ARG A 71 -0.35 8.69 -6.04
N ASP A 72 0.18 9.70 -6.71
CA ASP A 72 0.50 9.69 -8.14
C ASP A 72 1.57 8.67 -8.52
N HIS A 73 2.34 8.16 -7.55
CA HIS A 73 3.30 7.08 -7.74
C HIS A 73 2.68 5.67 -7.56
N ILE A 74 1.37 5.55 -7.35
CA ILE A 74 0.70 4.26 -7.16
C ILE A 74 -0.30 3.99 -8.27
N SER A 75 -0.24 2.79 -8.84
CA SER A 75 -1.32 2.23 -9.65
C SER A 75 -1.88 0.98 -8.99
N ILE A 76 -3.16 0.70 -9.27
CA ILE A 76 -3.79 -0.58 -8.98
C ILE A 76 -4.34 -1.07 -10.31
N THR A 77 -4.08 -2.34 -10.62
CA THR A 77 -4.57 -3.02 -11.82
C THR A 77 -5.33 -4.27 -11.40
N LEU A 78 -6.43 -4.54 -12.09
CA LEU A 78 -7.18 -5.78 -12.00
C LEU A 78 -7.01 -6.51 -13.33
N GLU A 79 -6.50 -7.72 -13.29
CA GLU A 79 -6.24 -8.56 -14.46
C GLU A 79 -7.13 -9.81 -14.41
N ASP A 80 -7.95 -10.02 -15.43
CA ASP A 80 -8.65 -11.29 -15.61
C ASP A 80 -7.64 -12.33 -16.10
N MET A 81 -7.49 -13.43 -15.37
CA MET A 81 -6.50 -14.45 -15.71
C MET A 81 -7.01 -15.47 -16.73
N GLY A 82 -8.25 -15.34 -17.20
CA GLY A 82 -8.79 -16.14 -18.29
C GLY A 82 -8.99 -17.63 -17.96
N TYR A 83 -8.89 -18.02 -16.68
CA TYR A 83 -9.19 -19.38 -16.25
C TYR A 83 -10.71 -19.56 -16.15
N SER A 84 -11.26 -20.52 -16.91
CA SER A 84 -12.63 -20.97 -16.65
C SER A 84 -12.66 -21.66 -15.29
N SER A 85 -13.66 -21.30 -14.50
CA SER A 85 -13.82 -21.66 -13.10
C SER A 85 -14.05 -23.16 -12.86
N GLU A 86 -14.25 -23.92 -13.94
CA GLU A 86 -14.60 -25.35 -13.94
C GLU A 86 -13.44 -26.26 -13.47
N ASN A 87 -12.17 -25.90 -13.74
CA ASN A 87 -11.02 -26.72 -13.35
C ASN A 87 -10.69 -26.65 -11.85
N PHE A 88 -11.22 -25.65 -11.15
CA PHE A 88 -10.98 -25.43 -9.72
C PHE A 88 -12.25 -25.56 -8.87
N GLY A 89 -13.42 -25.84 -9.48
CA GLY A 89 -14.70 -25.97 -8.79
C GLY A 89 -15.33 -24.64 -8.38
N TRP A 90 -14.93 -23.53 -9.00
CA TRP A 90 -15.42 -22.19 -8.71
C TRP A 90 -16.51 -21.83 -9.72
N LYS A 91 -17.34 -20.83 -9.40
CA LYS A 91 -18.43 -20.38 -10.31
C LYS A 91 -18.08 -19.13 -11.13
N ASP A 92 -16.97 -18.47 -10.80
CA ASP A 92 -16.53 -17.21 -11.41
C ASP A 92 -15.09 -17.31 -11.92
N THR A 93 -14.74 -16.48 -12.91
CA THR A 93 -13.37 -16.34 -13.38
C THR A 93 -12.45 -15.89 -12.24
N LEU A 94 -11.20 -16.36 -12.28
CA LEU A 94 -10.17 -15.92 -11.35
C LEU A 94 -9.52 -14.65 -11.91
N ALA A 95 -9.36 -13.65 -11.05
CA ALA A 95 -8.63 -12.45 -11.38
C ALA A 95 -7.37 -12.32 -10.50
N ASP A 96 -6.54 -11.33 -10.76
CA ASP A 96 -5.45 -10.88 -9.89
C ASP A 96 -5.51 -9.36 -9.70
N ILE A 97 -5.29 -8.91 -8.46
CA ILE A 97 -5.05 -7.49 -8.18
C ILE A 97 -3.57 -7.27 -7.89
N LYS A 98 -3.01 -6.32 -8.60
CA LYS A 98 -1.64 -5.84 -8.40
C LYS A 98 -1.65 -4.37 -8.05
N ILE A 99 -0.89 -4.01 -7.01
CA ILE A 99 -0.58 -2.62 -6.66
C ILE A 99 0.89 -2.37 -7.03
N THR A 100 1.15 -1.36 -7.84
CA THR A 100 2.51 -0.97 -8.24
C THR A 100 2.82 0.40 -7.68
N ALA A 101 3.93 0.53 -6.95
CA ALA A 101 4.45 1.82 -6.49
C ALA A 101 5.82 2.11 -7.11
N TRP A 102 5.95 3.25 -7.79
CA TRP A 102 7.21 3.70 -8.40
C TRP A 102 7.98 4.58 -7.41
N ILE A 103 9.17 4.13 -7.02
CA ILE A 103 9.98 4.83 -6.00
C ILE A 103 10.87 5.88 -6.66
N LYS A 104 11.57 5.45 -7.69
CA LYS A 104 12.49 6.25 -8.51
C LYS A 104 12.63 5.55 -9.88
N PRO A 105 13.21 6.22 -10.90
CA PRO A 105 13.45 5.57 -12.18
C PRO A 105 14.17 4.23 -11.99
N GLY A 106 13.57 3.16 -12.51
CA GLY A 106 14.11 1.80 -12.44
C GLY A 106 13.83 1.02 -11.16
N VAL A 107 13.15 1.57 -10.14
CA VAL A 107 12.83 0.84 -8.88
C VAL A 107 11.34 0.83 -8.59
N ILE A 108 10.79 -0.38 -8.43
CA ILE A 108 9.36 -0.63 -8.28
C ILE A 108 9.09 -1.51 -7.06
N GLN A 109 8.06 -1.17 -6.29
CA GLN A 109 7.43 -2.05 -5.30
C GLN A 109 6.16 -2.65 -5.92
N GLU A 110 6.08 -3.96 -6.02
CA GLU A 110 4.96 -4.68 -6.62
C GLU A 110 4.28 -5.52 -5.55
N TYR A 111 3.06 -5.15 -5.16
CA TYR A 111 2.28 -5.89 -4.18
C TYR A 111 1.23 -6.73 -4.90
N ARG A 112 1.21 -8.03 -4.57
CA ARG A 112 0.22 -8.98 -5.06
C ARG A 112 -0.50 -9.65 -3.92
N MET A 113 -1.70 -10.14 -4.21
CA MET A 113 -2.52 -10.84 -3.24
C MET A 113 -1.93 -12.21 -2.91
N ARG A 114 -2.18 -12.70 -1.69
CA ARG A 114 -1.65 -14.00 -1.23
C ARG A 114 -2.29 -15.19 -1.94
N ALA A 115 -3.58 -15.09 -2.24
CA ALA A 115 -4.35 -16.13 -2.90
C ALA A 115 -5.28 -15.50 -3.92
N MET A 116 -5.51 -16.21 -5.02
CA MET A 116 -6.47 -15.85 -6.05
C MET A 116 -7.88 -15.81 -5.43
N GLN A 117 -8.69 -14.85 -5.86
CA GLN A 117 -10.10 -14.74 -5.46
C GLN A 117 -11.00 -14.67 -6.70
N SER A 118 -12.32 -14.69 -6.47
CA SER A 118 -13.27 -14.49 -7.56
C SER A 118 -13.05 -13.10 -8.17
N ALA A 119 -13.29 -12.99 -9.48
CA ALA A 119 -13.25 -11.69 -10.15
C ALA A 119 -14.18 -10.67 -9.47
N SER A 120 -15.34 -11.11 -8.94
CA SER A 120 -16.28 -10.22 -8.25
C SER A 120 -15.73 -9.64 -6.95
N ASP A 121 -15.04 -10.45 -6.14
CA ASP A 121 -14.44 -10.00 -4.87
C ASP A 121 -13.33 -9.00 -5.16
N TYR A 122 -12.48 -9.32 -6.14
CA TYR A 122 -11.42 -8.43 -6.56
C TYR A 122 -11.91 -7.15 -7.23
N GLU A 123 -12.99 -7.19 -8.00
CA GLU A 123 -13.63 -5.97 -8.49
C GLU A 123 -14.12 -5.06 -7.35
N ASN A 124 -14.67 -5.65 -6.28
CA ASN A 124 -15.11 -4.91 -5.11
C ASN A 124 -13.93 -4.23 -4.40
N SER A 125 -12.87 -4.99 -4.10
CA SER A 125 -11.64 -4.45 -3.51
C SER A 125 -11.01 -3.39 -4.41
N PHE A 126 -10.93 -3.63 -5.72
CA PHE A 126 -10.39 -2.67 -6.69
C PHE A 126 -11.17 -1.34 -6.68
N ARG A 127 -12.50 -1.39 -6.76
CA ARG A 127 -13.35 -0.19 -6.71
C ARG A 127 -13.20 0.53 -5.38
N PHE A 128 -13.18 -0.22 -4.28
CA PHE A 128 -13.03 0.33 -2.94
C PHE A 128 -11.68 1.02 -2.75
N TRP A 129 -10.56 0.37 -3.09
CA TRP A 129 -9.22 0.94 -2.95
C TRP A 129 -9.02 2.17 -3.84
N ARG A 130 -9.56 2.16 -5.07
CA ARG A 130 -9.56 3.37 -5.90
C ARG A 130 -10.30 4.53 -5.26
N LYS A 131 -11.45 4.26 -4.61
CA LYS A 131 -12.21 5.26 -3.85
C LYS A 131 -11.43 5.72 -2.62
N LEU A 132 -10.83 4.81 -1.86
CA LEU A 132 -10.05 5.07 -0.66
C LEU A 132 -8.88 6.01 -0.95
N MET A 133 -8.17 5.76 -2.05
CA MET A 133 -7.04 6.56 -2.49
C MET A 133 -7.43 7.85 -3.23
N LYS A 134 -8.72 8.06 -3.54
CA LYS A 134 -9.17 9.23 -4.29
C LYS A 134 -8.92 10.50 -3.47
N ASN A 135 -8.34 11.51 -4.11
CA ASN A 135 -7.98 12.80 -3.49
C ASN A 135 -7.00 12.72 -2.31
N GLN A 136 -6.32 11.58 -2.13
CA GLN A 136 -5.26 11.44 -1.14
C GLN A 136 -3.93 11.92 -1.72
N LYS A 137 -3.10 12.56 -0.88
CA LYS A 137 -1.73 12.92 -1.27
C LYS A 137 -0.76 11.75 -1.14
N TYR A 138 -0.96 10.92 -0.11
CA TYR A 138 -0.12 9.78 0.20
C TYR A 138 -0.98 8.58 0.54
N VAL A 139 -0.43 7.39 0.33
CA VAL A 139 -1.06 6.10 0.64
C VAL A 139 0.01 5.20 1.24
N CYS A 140 -0.33 4.52 2.32
CA CYS A 140 0.53 3.53 2.95
C CYS A 140 0.07 2.12 2.57
N LEU A 141 1.03 1.26 2.26
CA LEU A 141 0.85 -0.14 1.94
C LEU A 141 1.64 -0.97 2.94
N ALA A 142 1.04 -2.04 3.43
CA ALA A 142 1.68 -3.05 4.23
C ALA A 142 1.79 -4.36 3.48
N GLY A 143 2.87 -5.07 3.74
CA GLY A 143 3.04 -6.43 3.24
C GLY A 143 4.37 -7.02 3.67
N ASN A 144 4.56 -8.30 3.37
CA ASN A 144 5.82 -8.98 3.58
C ASN A 144 6.57 -9.13 2.25
N ILE A 145 7.88 -8.88 2.27
CA ILE A 145 8.72 -9.01 1.08
C ILE A 145 8.79 -10.49 0.69
N ALA A 146 8.50 -10.77 -0.58
CA ALA A 146 8.68 -12.09 -1.16
C ALA A 146 10.08 -12.23 -1.75
N ILE A 147 10.49 -11.27 -2.59
CA ILE A 147 11.82 -11.24 -3.22
C ILE A 147 12.08 -9.88 -3.87
N ALA A 148 13.33 -9.41 -3.86
CA ALA A 148 13.80 -8.38 -4.77
C ALA A 148 14.60 -9.01 -5.93
N ALA A 149 14.30 -8.59 -7.17
CA ALA A 149 14.98 -9.10 -8.36
C ALA A 149 15.01 -8.05 -9.48
N ASN A 150 16.04 -8.12 -10.33
CA ASN A 150 16.05 -7.39 -11.58
C ASN A 150 15.14 -8.09 -12.60
N LYS A 151 14.17 -7.37 -13.16
CA LYS A 151 13.27 -7.85 -14.21
C LYS A 151 13.40 -6.98 -15.46
N ILE A 152 13.44 -7.58 -16.64
CA ILE A 152 13.39 -6.87 -17.92
C ILE A 152 11.91 -6.65 -18.25
N GLY A 153 11.50 -5.39 -18.41
CA GLY A 153 10.13 -5.06 -18.83
C GLY A 153 9.89 -5.37 -20.31
N GLU A 154 8.64 -5.31 -20.74
CA GLU A 154 8.26 -5.51 -22.15
C GLU A 154 8.91 -4.48 -23.10
N ASP A 155 9.26 -3.32 -22.56
CA ASP A 155 10.00 -2.25 -23.23
C ASP A 155 11.52 -2.50 -23.30
N GLY A 156 12.00 -3.65 -22.84
CA GLY A 156 13.42 -4.01 -22.80
C GLY A 156 14.20 -3.32 -21.68
N ILE A 157 13.57 -2.53 -20.82
CA ILE A 157 14.24 -1.81 -19.74
C ILE A 157 14.31 -2.68 -18.49
N THR A 158 15.52 -2.91 -17.98
CA THR A 158 15.75 -3.58 -16.69
C THR A 158 15.32 -2.68 -15.53
N ARG A 159 14.54 -3.24 -14.62
CA ARG A 159 14.07 -2.59 -13.39
C ARG A 159 14.32 -3.49 -12.19
N GLU A 160 14.71 -2.88 -11.09
CA GLU A 160 14.73 -3.51 -9.78
C GLU A 160 13.29 -3.57 -9.25
N VAL A 161 12.78 -4.79 -9.06
CA VAL A 161 11.42 -5.04 -8.61
C VAL A 161 11.45 -5.76 -7.27
N HIS A 162 10.91 -5.10 -6.25
CA HIS A 162 10.67 -5.68 -4.94
C HIS A 162 9.24 -6.20 -4.96
N SER A 163 9.07 -7.52 -4.96
CA SER A 163 7.78 -8.19 -4.95
C SER A 163 7.34 -8.45 -3.50
N TRP A 164 6.12 -8.06 -3.18
CA TRP A 164 5.51 -8.12 -1.85
C TRP A 164 4.22 -8.92 -1.91
N THR A 165 3.97 -9.68 -0.85
CA THR A 165 2.62 -10.16 -0.55
C THR A 165 1.89 -9.05 0.21
N PHE A 166 0.80 -8.57 -0.38
CA PHE A 166 -0.04 -7.50 0.16
C PHE A 166 -0.74 -7.93 1.45
N ASP A 167 -0.81 -7.02 2.42
CA ASP A 167 -1.59 -7.18 3.65
C ASP A 167 -2.61 -6.05 3.82
N LYS A 168 -2.18 -4.78 3.80
CA LYS A 168 -3.08 -3.63 4.08
C LYS A 168 -2.82 -2.42 3.21
N ILE A 169 -3.85 -1.61 3.04
CA ILE A 169 -3.78 -0.27 2.46
C ILE A 169 -4.37 0.74 3.46
N LYS A 170 -3.70 1.87 3.67
CA LYS A 170 -4.15 2.91 4.58
C LYS A 170 -3.95 4.31 4.00
N THR A 171 -4.91 5.17 4.25
CA THR A 171 -4.92 6.59 3.88
C THR A 171 -5.45 7.40 5.05
N LYS A 172 -5.52 8.73 4.92
CA LYS A 172 -6.16 9.57 5.95
C LYS A 172 -7.67 9.38 6.01
N ASN A 173 -8.28 8.84 4.95
CA ASN A 173 -9.71 8.63 4.85
C ASN A 173 -10.16 7.26 5.39
N GLY A 174 -9.23 6.38 5.76
CA GLY A 174 -9.53 5.04 6.21
C GLY A 174 -8.50 4.03 5.71
N CYS A 175 -8.86 2.77 5.82
CA CYS A 175 -7.96 1.65 5.57
C CYS A 175 -8.75 0.44 5.05
N ASP A 176 -8.01 -0.53 4.54
CA ASP A 176 -8.51 -1.86 4.23
C ASP A 176 -7.44 -2.93 4.45
N SER A 177 -7.88 -4.16 4.60
CA SER A 177 -7.02 -5.33 4.82
C SER A 177 -7.40 -6.45 3.85
N TYR A 178 -6.39 -7.16 3.36
CA TYR A 178 -6.58 -8.38 2.56
C TYR A 178 -7.34 -9.46 3.34
N PHE A 179 -7.10 -9.56 4.66
CA PHE A 179 -7.83 -10.45 5.53
C PHE A 179 -9.02 -9.71 6.16
N ASP A 180 -10.22 -10.18 5.83
CA ASP A 180 -11.47 -9.70 6.41
C ASP A 180 -11.45 -9.73 7.94
N GLY A 181 -12.00 -8.69 8.57
CA GLY A 181 -12.13 -8.60 10.02
C GLY A 181 -10.84 -8.21 10.78
N GLN A 182 -9.74 -7.92 10.08
CA GLN A 182 -8.59 -7.31 10.73
C GLN A 182 -8.80 -5.80 10.90
N ASP A 183 -8.75 -5.33 12.15
CA ASP A 183 -8.77 -3.91 12.44
C ASP A 183 -7.61 -3.18 11.74
N CYS A 184 -7.96 -2.02 11.19
CA CYS A 184 -7.05 -0.92 10.93
C CYS A 184 -7.61 0.38 11.54
#